data_AF-A0A3B0TVQ0-F1
#
_entry.id   AF-A0A3B0TVQ0-F1
#
_cell.length_a   1.000
_cell.length_b   1.000
_cell.length_c   1.000
_cell.angle_alpha   90.00
_cell.angle_beta   90.00
_cell.angle_gamma   90.00
#
_symmetry.space_group_name_H-M   'P 1'
#
loop_
_entity.id
_entity.type
_entity.pdbx_description
1 polymer ?
#
loop_
_entity_poly.entity_id
_entity_poly.type
_entity_poly.pdbx_seq_one_letter_code
_entity_poly.pdbx_strand_id
1 'polypeptide(L)'
;YAGCPSVIMTLWEIEDRSGAPIMDEFYRILSNGKKKPVALRMAKLKHLENADPLKAHPHFWLGYVTIGNTDAMYTSNDMYFFLIIVVIFIAVVIDQIIRHKKTRRDAGL
;
A
#
# COMPACT_ATOMS: atom_id res chain seq x y z
N TYR A 1 -14.63 23.98 3.06
CA TYR A 1 -13.90 22.69 2.92
C TYR A 1 -14.91 21.63 2.53
N ALA A 2 -14.81 21.00 1.37
CA ALA A 2 -15.84 20.09 0.83
C ALA A 2 -15.87 18.69 1.48
N GLY A 3 -15.42 18.56 2.73
CA GLY A 3 -15.37 17.27 3.46
C GLY A 3 -14.34 16.25 2.96
N CYS A 4 -13.49 16.60 1.98
CA CYS A 4 -12.48 15.67 1.48
C CYS A 4 -11.40 15.39 2.56
N PRO A 5 -11.12 14.11 2.89
CA PRO A 5 -10.14 13.76 3.92
C PRO A 5 -8.69 14.11 3.56
N SER A 6 -8.34 14.12 2.26
CA SER A 6 -7.00 14.46 1.79
C SER A 6 -7.02 14.98 0.36
N VAL A 7 -6.16 15.95 0.07
CA VAL A 7 -6.02 16.59 -1.24
C VAL A 7 -4.57 16.49 -1.70
N ILE A 8 -4.36 16.22 -2.99
CA ILE A 8 -3.08 16.40 -3.68
C ILE A 8 -3.21 17.57 -4.65
N MET A 9 -2.21 18.45 -4.66
CA MET A 9 -2.20 19.65 -5.49
C MET A 9 -0.77 20.02 -5.87
N THR A 10 -0.63 20.97 -6.80
CA THR A 10 0.64 21.58 -7.15
C THR A 10 0.72 22.99 -6.57
N LEU A 11 1.90 23.39 -6.09
CA LEU A 11 2.17 24.74 -5.58
C LEU A 11 2.28 25.79 -6.70
N TRP A 12 2.62 25.36 -7.91
CA TRP A 12 2.67 26.15 -9.12
C TRP A 12 2.14 25.34 -10.31
N GLU A 13 1.99 25.99 -11.46
CA GLU A 13 1.58 25.33 -12.70
C GLU A 13 2.68 24.40 -13.21
N ILE A 14 2.33 23.16 -13.52
CA ILE A 14 3.24 22.15 -14.05
C ILE A 14 2.76 21.76 -15.45
N GLU A 15 3.68 21.69 -16.41
CA GLU A 15 3.37 21.27 -17.76
C GLU A 15 2.94 19.79 -17.79
N ASP A 16 1.76 19.50 -18.37
CA ASP A 16 1.13 18.17 -18.39
C ASP A 16 2.09 17.05 -18.83
N ARG A 17 2.89 17.27 -19.88
CA ARG A 17 3.84 16.27 -20.39
C ARG A 17 4.92 15.87 -19.39
N SER A 18 5.37 16.84 -18.58
CA SER A 18 6.41 16.63 -17.58
C SER A 18 5.85 16.08 -16.27
N GLY A 19 4.59 16.42 -15.95
CA GLY A 19 3.93 16.05 -14.71
C GLY A 19 3.21 14.70 -14.73
N ALA A 20 2.71 14.27 -15.89
CA ALA A 20 1.98 13.01 -16.04
C ALA A 20 2.75 11.78 -15.51
N PRO A 21 4.05 11.60 -15.80
CA PRO A 21 4.80 10.44 -15.28
C PRO A 21 4.86 10.37 -13.74
N ILE A 22 4.94 11.52 -13.06
CA ILE A 22 4.96 11.58 -11.59
C ILE A 22 3.59 11.16 -11.05
N MET A 23 2.50 11.66 -11.63
CA MET A 23 1.15 11.34 -11.16
C MET A 23 0.77 9.89 -11.47
N ASP A 24 1.15 9.36 -12.63
CA ASP A 24 0.95 7.95 -12.99
C ASP A 24 1.64 7.04 -11.98
N GLU A 25 2.91 7.33 -11.68
CA GLU A 25 3.66 6.56 -10.68
C GLU A 25 3.08 6.71 -9.28
N PHE A 26 2.66 7.93 -8.91
CA PHE A 26 2.01 8.18 -7.63
C PHE A 26 0.74 7.32 -7.47
N TYR A 27 -0.14 7.30 -8.48
CA TYR A 27 -1.35 6.50 -8.44
C TYR A 27 -1.05 5.00 -8.42
N ARG A 28 -0.05 4.55 -9.20
CA ARG A 28 0.40 3.15 -9.19
C ARG A 28 0.91 2.71 -7.80
N ILE A 29 1.69 3.55 -7.13
CA ILE A 29 2.22 3.22 -5.79
C ILE A 29 1.12 3.32 -4.73
N LEU A 30 0.20 4.27 -4.88
CA LEU A 30 -0.94 4.44 -4.00
C LEU A 30 -1.91 3.25 -4.08
N SER A 31 -2.16 2.71 -5.28
CA SER A 31 -2.99 1.52 -5.47
C SER A 31 -2.36 0.26 -4.86
N ASN A 32 -1.04 0.22 -4.74
CA ASN A 32 -0.30 -0.85 -4.03
C ASN A 32 -0.35 -0.70 -2.50
N GLY A 33 -1.16 0.23 -1.99
CA GLY A 33 -1.43 0.39 -0.56
C GLY A 33 -0.34 1.09 0.23
N LYS A 34 0.49 1.90 -0.42
CA LYS A 34 1.39 2.82 0.29
C LYS A 34 0.62 4.04 0.81
N LYS A 35 1.08 4.58 1.93
CA LYS A 35 0.59 5.86 2.48
C LYS A 35 0.79 7.00 1.48
N LYS A 36 -0.13 7.98 1.43
CA LYS A 36 -0.12 9.06 0.42
C LYS A 36 1.21 9.83 0.34
N PRO A 37 1.81 10.30 1.46
CA PRO A 37 3.09 11.01 1.41
C PRO A 37 4.25 10.12 0.93
N VAL A 38 4.19 8.83 1.27
CA VAL A 38 5.21 7.84 0.92
C VAL A 38 5.13 7.51 -0.58
N ALA A 39 3.92 7.36 -1.13
CA ALA A 39 3.69 7.18 -2.55
C ALA A 39 4.20 8.39 -3.35
N LEU A 40 3.88 9.62 -2.91
CA LEU A 40 4.30 10.83 -3.59
C LEU A 40 5.82 11.02 -3.58
N ARG A 41 6.47 10.72 -2.44
CA ARG A 41 7.93 10.74 -2.34
C ARG A 41 8.57 9.75 -3.31
N MET A 42 8.08 8.50 -3.37
CA MET A 42 8.63 7.50 -4.29
C MET A 42 8.44 7.90 -5.76
N ALA A 43 7.30 8.47 -6.12
CA ALA A 43 7.07 8.96 -7.47
C ALA A 43 8.07 10.08 -7.86
N LYS A 44 8.32 11.03 -6.95
CA LYS A 44 9.33 12.09 -7.15
C LYS A 44 10.74 11.53 -7.30
N LEU A 45 11.12 10.54 -6.48
CA LEU A 45 12.42 9.88 -6.58
C LEU A 45 12.58 9.15 -7.91
N LYS A 46 11.56 8.41 -8.35
CA LYS A 46 11.57 7.73 -9.65
C LYS A 46 11.68 8.72 -10.81
N HIS A 47 11.03 9.88 -10.72
CA HIS A 47 11.21 10.95 -11.70
C HIS A 47 12.68 11.39 -11.76
N LEU A 48 13.29 11.68 -10.60
CA LEU A 48 14.69 12.10 -10.53
C LEU A 48 15.67 11.04 -11.08
N GLU A 49 15.39 9.75 -10.85
CA GLU A 49 16.21 8.65 -11.38
C GLU A 49 16.17 8.54 -12.91
N ASN A 50 15.05 8.93 -13.53
CA ASN A 50 14.84 8.81 -14.97
C ASN A 50 14.91 10.15 -15.72
N ALA A 51 15.06 11.26 -15.01
CA ALA A 51 15.02 12.60 -15.59
C ALA A 51 16.31 12.92 -16.34
N ASP A 52 16.16 13.55 -17.51
CA ASP A 52 17.25 14.27 -18.14
C ASP A 52 17.66 15.51 -17.30
N PRO A 53 18.85 16.09 -17.51
CA PRO A 53 19.32 17.23 -16.73
C PRO A 53 18.37 18.45 -16.74
N LEU A 54 17.55 18.60 -17.79
CA LEU A 54 16.58 19.70 -17.88
C LEU A 54 15.36 19.41 -16.99
N LYS A 55 14.87 18.18 -16.97
CA LYS A 55 13.71 17.73 -16.16
C LYS A 55 14.03 17.42 -14.71
N ALA A 56 15.31 17.30 -14.36
CA ALA A 56 15.75 17.16 -12.96
C ALA A 56 15.53 18.45 -12.15
N HIS A 57 15.36 19.59 -12.83
CA HIS A 57 15.13 20.87 -12.18
C HIS A 57 13.90 20.82 -11.24
N PRO A 58 13.98 21.38 -10.02
CA PRO A 58 12.90 21.31 -9.01
C PRO A 58 11.52 21.76 -9.49
N HIS A 59 11.47 22.65 -10.49
CA HIS A 59 10.23 23.10 -11.12
C HIS A 59 9.31 21.94 -11.54
N PHE A 60 9.87 20.81 -11.98
CA PHE A 60 9.07 19.70 -12.53
C PHE A 60 8.50 18.74 -11.49
N TRP A 61 9.07 18.67 -10.27
CA TRP A 61 8.71 17.63 -9.29
C TRP A 61 8.50 18.16 -7.87
N LEU A 62 9.08 19.30 -7.51
CA LEU A 62 9.00 19.83 -6.14
C LEU A 62 7.59 20.33 -5.82
N GLY A 63 6.85 20.81 -6.83
CA GLY A 63 5.56 21.47 -6.68
C GLY A 63 4.43 20.60 -6.14
N TYR A 64 4.52 19.27 -6.25
CA TYR A 64 3.47 18.38 -5.75
C TYR A 64 3.44 18.30 -4.23
N VAL A 65 2.29 18.54 -3.62
CA VAL A 65 2.08 18.46 -2.17
C VAL A 65 0.78 17.72 -1.85
N THR A 66 0.78 17.01 -0.73
CA THR A 66 -0.40 16.33 -0.18
C THR A 66 -0.73 16.89 1.19
N ILE A 67 -2.02 17.17 1.42
CA ILE A 67 -2.54 17.75 2.67
C ILE A 67 -3.70 16.89 3.18
N GLY A 68 -3.83 16.76 4.49
CA GLY A 68 -4.90 16.01 5.15
C GLY A 68 -4.49 14.61 5.61
N ASN A 69 -5.41 13.66 5.58
CA ASN A 69 -5.22 12.28 6.02
C ASN A 69 -4.10 11.59 5.22
N THR A 70 -3.10 11.04 5.90
CA THR A 70 -1.91 10.44 5.28
C THR A 70 -2.00 8.92 5.10
N ASP A 71 -3.08 8.30 5.51
CA ASP A 71 -3.27 6.85 5.48
C ASP A 71 -3.35 6.32 4.04
N ALA A 72 -3.01 5.04 3.88
CA ALA A 72 -3.15 4.35 2.62
C ALA A 72 -4.63 4.25 2.22
N MET A 73 -4.94 4.41 0.94
CA MET A 73 -6.31 4.23 0.43
C MET A 73 -6.69 2.75 0.35
N TYR A 74 -5.70 1.91 0.07
CA TYR A 74 -5.84 0.46 0.04
C TYR A 74 -4.91 -0.11 1.11
N THR A 75 -5.44 -0.83 2.09
CA THR A 75 -4.63 -1.76 2.86
C THR A 75 -4.62 -3.06 2.07
N SER A 76 -3.46 -3.51 1.60
CA SER A 76 -3.35 -4.88 1.06
C SER A 76 -3.67 -5.83 2.21
N ASN A 77 -4.86 -6.42 2.13
CA ASN A 77 -5.45 -7.27 3.16
C ASN A 77 -5.00 -8.74 3.01
N ASP A 78 -4.07 -9.01 2.09
CA ASP A 78 -3.57 -10.36 1.75
C ASP A 78 -2.95 -11.03 2.99
N MET A 79 -2.24 -10.27 3.82
CA MET A 79 -1.66 -10.78 5.08
C MET A 79 -2.73 -11.32 6.03
N TYR A 80 -3.89 -10.66 6.14
CA TYR A 80 -4.98 -11.12 7.01
C TYR A 80 -5.64 -12.38 6.47
N PHE A 81 -5.74 -12.50 5.15
CA PHE A 81 -6.23 -13.71 4.49
C PHE A 81 -5.35 -14.93 4.80
N PHE A 82 -4.02 -14.78 4.70
CA PHE A 82 -3.08 -15.84 5.08
C PHE A 82 -3.13 -16.15 6.58
N LEU A 83 -3.25 -15.14 7.45
CA LEU A 83 -3.41 -15.35 8.89
C LEU A 83 -4.65 -16.18 9.24
N ILE A 84 -5.79 -15.91 8.60
CA ILE A 84 -7.03 -16.68 8.81
C ILE A 84 -6.83 -18.14 8.38
N ILE A 85 -6.19 -18.38 7.23
CA ILE A 85 -5.89 -19.74 6.76
C ILE A 85 -5.02 -20.50 7.78
N VAL A 86 -3.98 -19.84 8.32
CA VAL A 86 -3.09 -20.43 9.33
C VAL A 86 -3.87 -20.76 10.62
N VAL A 87 -4.74 -19.86 11.08
CA VAL A 87 -5.56 -20.08 12.28
C VAL A 87 -6.52 -21.26 12.09
N ILE A 88 -7.18 -21.36 10.94
CA ILE A 88 -8.07 -22.48 10.60
C ILE A 88 -7.28 -23.79 10.57
N PHE A 89 -6.09 -23.78 9.95
CA PHE A 89 -5.23 -24.97 9.89
C PHE A 89 -4.83 -25.46 11.30
N ILE A 90 -4.44 -24.56 12.20
CA ILE A 90 -4.11 -24.89 13.59
C ILE A 90 -5.33 -25.46 14.31
N ALA A 91 -6.52 -24.87 14.13
CA ALA A 91 -7.75 -25.36 14.74
C ALA A 91 -8.09 -26.80 14.28
N VAL A 92 -7.94 -27.10 12.99
CA VAL A 92 -8.16 -28.46 12.45
C VAL A 92 -7.14 -29.44 13.01
N VAL A 93 -5.86 -29.07 13.12
CA VAL A 93 -4.82 -29.93 13.69
C VAL A 93 -5.11 -30.24 15.16
N ILE A 94 -5.54 -29.24 15.94
CA ILE A 94 -5.93 -29.44 17.34
C ILE A 94 -7.13 -30.40 17.44
N ASP A 95 -8.16 -30.21 16.61
CA ASP A 95 -9.33 -31.11 16.58
C ASP A 95 -8.93 -32.55 16.24
N GLN A 96 -8.07 -32.74 15.23
CA GLN A 96 -7.55 -34.04 14.82
C GLN A 96 -6.77 -34.74 15.95
N ILE A 97 -5.92 -33.99 16.69
CA ILE A 97 -5.16 -34.54 17.82
C ILE A 97 -6.08 -34.97 18.97
N ILE A 98 -7.11 -34.17 19.27
CA ILE A 98 -8.09 -34.49 20.31
C ILE A 98 -8.86 -35.76 19.93
N ARG A 99 -9.31 -35.87 18.68
CA ARG A 99 -10.00 -37.07 18.16
C ARG A 99 -9.10 -38.31 18.24
N HIS A 100 -7.84 -38.22 17.80
CA HIS A 100 -6.90 -39.34 17.85
C HIS A 100 -6.58 -39.82 19.27
N LYS A 101 -6.50 -38.91 20.25
CA LYS A 101 -6.30 -39.29 21.66
C LYS A 101 -7.51 -39.96 22.27
N LYS A 102 -8.73 -39.60 21.86
CA LYS A 102 -9.98 -40.19 22.36
C LYS A 102 -10.13 -41.64 21.91
N THR A 103 -9.92 -41.94 20.63
CA THR A 103 -10.02 -43.31 20.09
C THR A 103 -9.03 -44.29 20.72
N ARG A 104 -7.83 -43.84 21.12
CA ARG A 104 -6.85 -44.69 21.83
C ARG A 104 -7.21 -44.97 23.29
N ARG A 105 -8.00 -44.10 23.94
CA ARG A 105 -8.42 -44.26 25.34
C ARG A 105 -9.59 -45.22 25.49
N ASP A 106 -10.46 -45.29 24.49
CA ASP A 106 -11.63 -46.17 24.46
C ASP A 106 -11.29 -47.61 24.03
N ALA A 107 -10.11 -47.84 23.42
CA ALA A 107 -9.62 -49.16 22.98
C ALA A 107 -8.76 -49.90 24.04
N GLY A 108 -8.64 -49.36 25.25
CA GLY A 108 -7.80 -49.90 26.33
C GLY A 108 -8.58 -50.46 27.54
N LEU A 109 -9.88 -50.75 27.38
CA LEU A 109 -10.72 -51.43 28.38
C LEU A 109 -11.04 -52.86 27.93
#